data_AF-A0A930DXQ4-F1
#
_entry.id   AF-A0A930DXQ4-F1
#
_cell.length_a   1.000
_cell.length_b   1.000
_cell.length_c   1.000
_cell.angle_alpha   90.00
_cell.angle_beta   90.00
_cell.angle_gamma   90.00
#
_symmetry.space_group_name_H-M   'P 1'
#
loop_
_entity.id
_entity.type
_entity.pdbx_description
1 polymer ?
#
loop_
_entity_poly.entity_id
_entity_poly.type
_entity_poly.pdbx_seq_one_letter_code
_entity_poly.pdbx_strand_id
1 'polypeptide(L)'
;MINSNEQESKNSHFFEILNKLNSLTIREKENLLKSLTEGESKSHFCSKFIPGSNRQKDIAISIWNWLGKDFSNDLNESLIWFTTKPSIGIRVDLTSGYAEVIPTRSKTVRIKDQIIFNYSEDFDSPYLYLELSQNKKEKVDNLTETLFSKRRFIGSLDDSNYKATQLQELLYWADLSFNGYSSKFLKIMVSIFLENIKKLVNDPNNNFNESVEDHYKLLLAIDALAFYSQQINNFDESKLSLFKKLWLKKERKRLLNHGYLSKGKWLTSSVTKEGMGFIFS
;
A
#
# COMPACT_ATOMS: atom_id res chain seq x y z
N MET A 1 -13.60 -23.85 -26.46
CA MET A 1 -13.74 -22.51 -27.06
C MET A 1 -14.40 -21.63 -26.03
N ILE A 2 -13.70 -20.64 -25.49
CA ILE A 2 -14.31 -19.61 -24.64
C ILE A 2 -14.99 -18.64 -25.63
N ASN A 3 -16.28 -18.36 -25.44
CA ASN A 3 -17.04 -17.48 -26.33
C ASN A 3 -16.36 -16.11 -26.40
N SER A 4 -15.94 -15.70 -27.60
CA SER A 4 -15.38 -14.35 -27.85
C SER A 4 -16.31 -13.25 -27.34
N ASN A 5 -17.63 -13.45 -27.46
CA ASN A 5 -18.66 -12.52 -27.01
C ASN A 5 -18.71 -12.35 -25.47
N GLU A 6 -18.39 -13.40 -24.69
CA GLU A 6 -18.31 -13.28 -23.22
C GLU A 6 -17.04 -12.55 -22.78
N GLN A 7 -15.93 -12.77 -23.50
CA GLN A 7 -14.66 -12.10 -23.21
C GLN A 7 -14.72 -10.61 -23.60
N GLU A 8 -15.36 -10.28 -24.72
CA GLU A 8 -15.66 -8.89 -25.14
C GLU A 8 -16.57 -8.18 -24.14
N SER A 9 -17.61 -8.85 -23.65
CA SER A 9 -18.50 -8.31 -22.60
C SER A 9 -17.75 -8.04 -21.30
N LYS A 10 -16.85 -8.93 -20.86
CA LYS A 10 -16.10 -8.77 -19.60
C LYS A 10 -15.05 -7.65 -19.62
N ASN A 11 -14.53 -7.30 -20.79
CA ASN A 11 -13.56 -6.21 -20.94
C ASN A 11 -14.20 -4.82 -21.12
N SER A 12 -15.50 -4.77 -21.44
CA SER A 12 -16.22 -3.53 -21.74
C SER A 12 -16.12 -2.49 -20.61
N HIS A 13 -16.38 -2.89 -19.36
CA HIS A 13 -16.33 -1.98 -18.20
C HIS A 13 -14.94 -1.39 -17.95
N PHE A 14 -13.86 -2.15 -18.21
CA PHE A 14 -12.50 -1.61 -18.12
C PHE A 14 -12.30 -0.46 -19.10
N PHE A 15 -12.65 -0.67 -20.38
CA PHE A 15 -12.49 0.36 -21.41
C PHE A 15 -13.43 1.55 -21.21
N GLU A 16 -14.64 1.34 -20.67
CA GLU A 16 -15.54 2.44 -20.28
C GLU A 16 -14.90 3.33 -19.21
N ILE A 17 -14.34 2.74 -18.15
CA ILE A 17 -13.63 3.48 -17.10
C ILE A 17 -12.38 4.16 -17.66
N LEU A 18 -11.59 3.47 -18.48
CA LEU A 18 -10.40 4.03 -19.12
C LEU A 18 -10.75 5.27 -19.95
N ASN A 19 -11.78 5.19 -20.78
CA ASN A 19 -12.26 6.30 -21.60
C ASN A 19 -12.77 7.45 -20.74
N LYS A 20 -13.51 7.15 -19.67
CA LYS A 20 -13.95 8.16 -18.70
C LYS A 20 -12.75 8.89 -18.07
N LEU A 21 -11.74 8.16 -17.60
CA LEU A 21 -10.53 8.75 -17.03
C LEU A 21 -9.76 9.57 -18.08
N ASN A 22 -9.68 9.12 -19.33
CA ASN A 22 -9.05 9.88 -20.42
C ASN A 22 -9.77 11.19 -20.73
N SER A 23 -11.09 11.26 -20.51
CA SER A 23 -11.87 12.49 -20.71
C SER A 23 -11.70 13.53 -19.59
N LEU A 24 -11.19 13.13 -18.42
CA LEU A 24 -10.99 14.03 -17.29
C LEU A 24 -9.77 14.95 -17.50
N THR A 25 -9.93 16.21 -17.10
CA THR A 25 -8.83 17.17 -16.97
C THR A 25 -7.86 16.77 -15.86
N ILE A 26 -6.66 17.36 -15.85
CA ILE A 26 -5.66 17.14 -14.78
C ILE A 26 -6.25 17.46 -13.41
N ARG A 27 -6.96 18.59 -13.29
CA ARG A 27 -7.59 19.02 -12.03
C ARG A 27 -8.68 18.06 -11.56
N GLU A 28 -9.47 17.51 -12.48
CA GLU A 28 -10.49 16.51 -12.12
C GLU A 28 -9.86 15.19 -11.67
N LYS A 29 -8.77 14.77 -12.30
CA LYS A 29 -7.98 13.60 -11.86
C LYS A 29 -7.39 13.82 -10.46
N GLU A 30 -6.83 14.99 -10.19
CA GLU A 30 -6.33 15.35 -8.85
C GLU A 30 -7.45 15.33 -7.79
N ASN A 31 -8.62 15.90 -8.11
CA ASN A 31 -9.78 15.88 -7.21
C ASN A 31 -10.29 14.45 -6.98
N LEU A 32 -10.34 13.63 -8.02
CA LEU A 32 -10.71 12.23 -7.93
C LEU A 32 -9.75 11.47 -7.01
N LEU A 33 -8.44 11.62 -7.21
CA LEU A 33 -7.44 10.98 -6.36
C LEU A 33 -7.54 11.45 -4.90
N LYS A 34 -7.81 12.74 -4.67
CA LYS A 34 -8.02 13.29 -3.32
C LYS A 34 -9.25 12.69 -2.64
N SER A 35 -10.34 12.50 -3.38
CA SER A 35 -11.55 11.86 -2.87
C SER A 35 -11.32 10.38 -2.55
N LEU A 36 -10.65 9.65 -3.44
CA LEU A 36 -10.32 8.24 -3.25
C LEU A 36 -9.44 7.98 -2.02
N THR A 37 -8.57 8.94 -1.71
CA THR A 37 -7.58 8.85 -0.61
C THR A 37 -8.04 9.59 0.65
N GLU A 38 -9.30 10.06 0.68
CA GLU A 38 -9.84 10.79 1.83
C GLU A 38 -9.88 9.89 3.07
N GLY A 39 -9.32 10.38 4.18
CA GLY A 39 -9.20 9.63 5.43
C GLY A 39 -7.95 8.74 5.52
N GLU A 40 -7.16 8.60 4.46
CA GLU A 40 -5.84 7.94 4.57
C GLU A 40 -4.91 8.76 5.48
N SER A 41 -4.16 8.07 6.34
CA SER A 41 -3.18 8.74 7.19
C SER A 41 -1.93 9.08 6.38
N LYS A 42 -1.31 10.24 6.59
CA LYS A 42 -0.01 10.55 5.96
C LYS A 42 1.08 9.69 6.60
N SER A 43 1.89 9.02 5.80
CA SER A 43 2.98 8.19 6.31
C SER A 43 4.21 9.02 6.68
N HIS A 44 4.73 8.78 7.89
CA HIS A 44 5.94 9.42 8.41
C HIS A 44 6.91 8.35 8.90
N PHE A 45 8.06 8.21 8.25
CA PHE A 45 9.07 7.21 8.61
C PHE A 45 9.85 7.61 9.87
N CYS A 46 9.80 8.90 10.24
CA CYS A 46 10.59 9.52 11.30
C CYS A 46 10.35 8.93 12.70
N SER A 47 9.23 8.25 12.96
CA SER A 47 8.90 7.75 14.30
C SER A 47 9.67 6.49 14.73
N LYS A 48 10.42 5.84 13.81
CA LYS A 48 11.15 4.59 14.11
C LYS A 48 12.64 4.63 13.84
N PHE A 49 13.09 5.65 13.13
CA PHE A 49 14.50 5.95 13.12
C PHE A 49 14.85 6.61 14.43
N ILE A 50 15.09 5.78 15.44
CA ILE A 50 15.76 6.24 16.65
C ILE A 50 17.05 6.93 16.16
N PRO A 51 17.23 8.25 16.43
CA PRO A 51 18.46 8.94 16.11
C PRO A 51 19.63 8.14 16.68
N GLY A 52 20.56 7.71 15.83
CA GLY A 52 21.75 6.95 16.25
C GLY A 52 21.65 5.43 16.15
N SER A 53 20.55 4.87 15.64
CA SER A 53 20.48 3.41 15.36
C SER A 53 21.33 3.03 14.13
N ASN A 54 21.99 1.86 14.18
CA ASN A 54 22.79 1.33 13.06
C ASN A 54 21.98 1.24 11.74
N ARG A 55 20.66 1.10 11.80
CA ARG A 55 19.81 1.07 10.60
C ARG A 55 19.75 2.39 9.83
N GLN A 56 19.74 3.54 10.50
CA GLN A 56 19.87 4.83 9.80
C GLN A 56 21.21 4.92 9.07
N LYS A 57 22.28 4.43 9.71
CA LYS A 57 23.61 4.35 9.09
C LYS A 57 23.63 3.39 7.91
N ASP A 58 23.00 2.21 8.01
CA ASP A 58 22.95 1.24 6.91
C ASP A 58 22.21 1.79 5.68
N ILE A 59 21.15 2.58 5.90
CA ILE A 59 20.41 3.25 4.83
C ILE A 59 21.23 4.39 4.27
N ALA A 60 21.79 5.23 5.15
CA ALA A 60 22.64 6.33 4.74
C ALA A 60 23.84 5.83 3.93
N ILE A 61 24.47 4.73 4.33
CA ILE A 61 25.57 4.07 3.61
C ILE A 61 25.07 3.48 2.30
N SER A 62 23.92 2.79 2.28
CA SER A 62 23.36 2.22 1.04
C SER A 62 23.03 3.30 0.01
N ILE A 63 22.51 4.44 0.48
CA ILE A 63 22.18 5.60 -0.35
C ILE A 63 23.43 6.39 -0.72
N TRP A 64 24.37 6.59 0.19
CA TRP A 64 25.65 7.28 -0.03
C TRP A 64 26.50 6.55 -1.06
N ASN A 65 26.65 5.23 -0.91
CA ASN A 65 27.37 4.38 -1.86
C ASN A 65 26.80 4.46 -3.28
N TRP A 66 25.54 4.89 -3.44
CA TRP A 66 24.84 4.95 -4.72
C TRP A 66 24.71 6.36 -5.30
N LEU A 67 24.34 7.34 -4.46
CA LEU A 67 24.08 8.72 -4.89
C LEU A 67 25.29 9.64 -4.70
N GLY A 68 26.33 9.21 -3.98
CA GLY A 68 27.46 10.06 -3.59
C GLY A 68 27.04 11.26 -2.76
N LYS A 69 25.92 11.17 -2.04
CA LYS A 69 25.31 12.26 -1.26
C LYS A 69 24.91 11.80 0.12
N ASP A 70 25.08 12.70 1.09
CA ASP A 70 24.71 12.47 2.49
C ASP A 70 23.20 12.23 2.62
N PHE A 71 22.86 11.34 3.53
CA PHE A 71 21.49 11.01 3.89
C PHE A 71 20.84 12.19 4.63
N SER A 72 20.25 13.12 3.88
CA SER A 72 19.51 14.26 4.43
C SER A 72 18.06 13.90 4.77
N ASN A 73 17.41 14.72 5.61
CA ASN A 73 15.98 14.57 5.90
C ASN A 73 15.12 14.69 4.63
N ASP A 74 15.48 15.58 3.69
CA ASP A 74 14.75 15.78 2.42
C ASP A 74 14.75 14.52 1.54
N LEU A 75 15.84 13.75 1.58
CA LEU A 75 15.96 12.51 0.83
C LEU A 75 15.08 11.40 1.43
N ASN A 76 14.92 11.39 2.77
CA ASN A 76 13.95 10.52 3.44
C ASN A 76 12.53 10.85 3.04
N GLU A 77 12.16 12.14 3.10
CA GLU A 77 10.82 12.59 2.71
C GLU A 77 10.52 12.23 1.27
N SER A 78 11.49 12.42 0.37
CA SER A 78 11.37 12.03 -1.04
C SER A 78 11.17 10.53 -1.20
N LEU A 79 12.02 9.69 -0.59
CA LEU A 79 11.91 8.23 -0.70
C LEU A 79 10.57 7.69 -0.18
N ILE A 80 10.09 8.22 0.95
CA ILE A 80 8.77 7.88 1.48
C ILE A 80 7.70 8.34 0.50
N TRP A 81 7.77 9.58 0.04
CA TRP A 81 6.82 10.12 -0.90
C TRP A 81 6.71 9.26 -2.16
N PHE A 82 7.80 8.90 -2.81
CA PHE A 82 7.76 8.09 -4.04
C PHE A 82 7.21 6.68 -3.84
N THR A 83 7.31 6.11 -2.64
CA THR A 83 6.79 4.77 -2.33
C THR A 83 5.36 4.79 -1.78
N THR A 84 4.90 5.94 -1.29
CA THR A 84 3.59 6.11 -0.65
C THR A 84 2.63 7.01 -1.40
N LYS A 85 3.10 7.73 -2.43
CA LYS A 85 2.27 8.59 -3.26
C LYS A 85 1.22 7.73 -3.97
N PRO A 86 -0.08 7.96 -3.72
CA PRO A 86 -1.12 7.23 -4.42
C PRO A 86 -1.21 7.72 -5.87
N SER A 87 -1.70 6.85 -6.73
CA SER A 87 -2.06 7.08 -8.11
C SER A 87 -3.48 6.57 -8.37
N ILE A 88 -4.05 6.96 -9.51
CA ILE A 88 -5.32 6.43 -9.98
C ILE A 88 -5.06 5.07 -10.64
N GLY A 89 -5.77 4.04 -10.19
CA GLY A 89 -5.80 2.72 -10.81
C GLY A 89 -7.22 2.27 -11.16
N ILE A 90 -7.30 1.25 -12.00
CA ILE A 90 -8.54 0.53 -12.33
C ILE A 90 -8.38 -0.90 -11.82
N ARG A 91 -9.24 -1.31 -10.87
CA ARG A 91 -9.31 -2.70 -10.42
C ARG A 91 -10.36 -3.42 -11.24
N VAL A 92 -10.01 -4.56 -11.82
CA VAL A 92 -10.93 -5.40 -12.60
C VAL A 92 -11.02 -6.79 -11.97
N ASP A 93 -12.23 -7.25 -11.69
CA ASP A 93 -12.51 -8.64 -11.31
C ASP A 93 -12.77 -9.45 -12.59
N LEU A 94 -11.86 -10.36 -12.93
CA LEU A 94 -11.89 -11.14 -14.17
C LEU A 94 -13.02 -12.19 -14.19
N THR A 95 -13.56 -12.54 -13.02
CA THR A 95 -14.68 -13.48 -12.92
C THR A 95 -15.97 -12.81 -13.36
N SER A 96 -16.24 -11.61 -12.81
CA SER A 96 -17.46 -10.83 -13.06
C SER A 96 -17.37 -9.81 -14.19
N GLY A 97 -16.16 -9.42 -14.61
CA GLY A 97 -15.92 -8.29 -15.51
C GLY A 97 -16.12 -6.91 -14.87
N TYR A 98 -16.44 -6.84 -13.57
CA TYR A 98 -16.65 -5.58 -12.89
C TYR A 98 -15.32 -4.82 -12.74
N ALA A 99 -15.32 -3.55 -13.12
CA ALA A 99 -14.19 -2.65 -12.97
C ALA A 99 -14.56 -1.48 -12.05
N GLU A 100 -13.61 -1.01 -11.24
CA GLU A 100 -13.77 0.20 -10.43
C GLU A 100 -12.49 1.01 -10.39
N VAL A 101 -12.64 2.33 -10.21
CA VAL A 101 -11.50 3.21 -9.97
C VAL A 101 -11.08 3.10 -8.51
N ILE A 102 -9.79 2.88 -8.26
CA ILE A 102 -9.21 2.77 -6.91
C ILE A 102 -7.98 3.66 -6.76
N PRO A 103 -7.63 4.08 -5.54
CA PRO A 103 -6.27 4.51 -5.27
C PRO A 103 -5.35 3.28 -5.27
N THR A 104 -4.20 3.39 -5.91
CA THR A 104 -3.15 2.37 -5.97
C THR A 104 -1.78 3.01 -5.83
N ARG A 105 -0.82 2.26 -5.30
CA ARG A 105 0.62 2.57 -5.33
C ARG A 105 1.38 1.49 -6.10
N SER A 106 0.71 0.36 -6.33
CA SER A 106 1.21 -0.72 -7.15
C SER A 106 1.24 -0.35 -8.62
N LYS A 107 2.28 -0.83 -9.29
CA LYS A 107 2.33 -0.96 -10.75
C LYS A 107 1.23 -1.87 -11.27
N THR A 108 0.99 -1.85 -12.57
CA THR A 108 0.04 -2.76 -13.22
C THR A 108 0.42 -4.22 -12.96
N VAL A 109 -0.52 -4.99 -12.42
CA VAL A 109 -0.28 -6.37 -11.94
C VAL A 109 -1.57 -7.18 -11.95
N ARG A 110 -1.46 -8.48 -12.22
CA ARG A 110 -2.56 -9.42 -12.03
C ARG A 110 -2.39 -10.16 -10.70
N ILE A 111 -3.49 -10.29 -9.95
CA ILE A 111 -3.54 -11.01 -8.68
C ILE A 111 -4.68 -12.01 -8.80
N LYS A 112 -4.32 -13.27 -9.10
CA LYS A 112 -5.26 -14.37 -9.30
C LYS A 112 -6.31 -14.05 -10.39
N ASP A 113 -7.56 -13.81 -9.97
CA ASP A 113 -8.70 -13.48 -10.81
C ASP A 113 -8.98 -11.97 -10.84
N GLN A 114 -8.01 -11.13 -10.48
CA GLN A 114 -8.12 -9.68 -10.57
C GLN A 114 -6.92 -9.04 -11.25
N ILE A 115 -7.13 -7.84 -11.80
CA ILE A 115 -6.08 -6.98 -12.33
C ILE A 115 -6.17 -5.63 -11.63
N ILE A 116 -5.03 -5.10 -11.20
CA ILE A 116 -4.87 -3.68 -10.90
C ILE A 116 -4.12 -3.08 -12.08
N PHE A 117 -4.76 -2.19 -12.82
CA PHE A 117 -4.15 -1.42 -13.88
C PHE A 117 -3.83 -0.02 -13.35
N ASN A 118 -2.54 0.34 -13.24
CA ASN A 118 -2.13 1.66 -12.78
C ASN A 118 -2.30 2.66 -13.92
N TYR A 119 -3.51 3.22 -14.04
CA TYR A 119 -3.86 4.20 -15.07
C TYR A 119 -2.86 5.36 -15.12
N SER A 120 -2.36 5.83 -13.98
CA SER A 120 -1.48 7.00 -13.97
C SER A 120 -0.11 6.73 -14.60
N GLU A 121 0.33 5.48 -14.63
CA GLU A 121 1.59 5.05 -15.23
C GLU A 121 1.40 4.48 -16.64
N ASP A 122 0.31 3.73 -16.86
CA ASP A 122 0.15 2.88 -18.05
C ASP A 122 -1.02 3.29 -18.97
N PHE A 123 -1.59 4.50 -18.83
CA PHE A 123 -2.76 4.94 -19.62
C PHE A 123 -2.55 4.85 -21.14
N ASP A 124 -1.33 4.99 -21.62
CA ASP A 124 -0.95 4.91 -23.04
C ASP A 124 -0.76 3.47 -23.53
N SER A 125 -0.79 2.51 -22.61
CA SER A 125 -0.49 1.10 -22.84
C SER A 125 -1.64 0.18 -22.39
N PRO A 126 -2.91 0.39 -22.84
CA PRO A 126 -4.05 -0.42 -22.42
C PRO A 126 -3.98 -1.89 -22.86
N TYR A 127 -3.09 -2.22 -23.80
CA TYR A 127 -2.82 -3.60 -24.19
C TYR A 127 -2.20 -4.42 -23.05
N LEU A 128 -1.53 -3.80 -22.07
CA LEU A 128 -1.01 -4.48 -20.88
C LEU A 128 -2.15 -5.15 -20.09
N TYR A 129 -3.29 -4.47 -19.98
CA TYR A 129 -4.49 -5.07 -19.39
C TYR A 129 -4.96 -6.30 -20.18
N LEU A 130 -5.00 -6.20 -21.52
CA LEU A 130 -5.44 -7.30 -22.38
C LEU A 130 -4.51 -8.51 -22.24
N GLU A 131 -3.20 -8.28 -22.25
CA GLU A 131 -2.18 -9.31 -22.04
C GLU A 131 -2.37 -10.00 -20.69
N LEU A 132 -2.47 -9.22 -19.61
CA LEU A 132 -2.70 -9.75 -18.27
C LEU A 132 -4.02 -10.51 -18.18
N SER A 133 -5.09 -10.08 -18.85
CA SER A 133 -6.40 -10.76 -18.84
C SER A 133 -6.31 -12.17 -19.45
N GLN A 134 -5.49 -12.34 -20.50
CA GLN A 134 -5.32 -13.59 -21.24
C GLN A 134 -4.31 -14.52 -20.56
N ASN A 135 -3.26 -13.96 -19.95
CA ASN A 135 -2.20 -14.72 -19.30
C ASN A 135 -2.63 -15.26 -17.93
N LYS A 136 -2.95 -16.56 -17.87
CA LYS A 136 -3.25 -17.28 -16.62
C LYS A 136 -2.01 -17.65 -15.80
N LYS A 137 -0.81 -17.41 -16.31
CA LYS A 137 0.46 -17.79 -15.68
C LYS A 137 1.06 -16.61 -14.91
N GLU A 138 0.40 -16.17 -13.86
CA GLU A 138 1.10 -15.40 -12.83
C GLU A 138 1.04 -16.15 -11.51
N LYS A 139 2.21 -16.28 -10.89
CA LYS A 139 2.37 -16.88 -9.57
C LYS A 139 2.61 -15.74 -8.59
N VAL A 140 1.54 -15.06 -8.21
CA VAL A 140 1.60 -14.12 -7.10
C VAL A 140 1.81 -14.91 -5.82
N ASP A 141 2.62 -14.39 -4.90
CA ASP A 141 2.84 -15.10 -3.65
C ASP A 141 1.61 -15.08 -2.75
N ASN A 142 1.54 -16.06 -1.85
CA ASN A 142 0.39 -16.24 -0.96
C ASN A 142 0.12 -15.02 -0.06
N LEU A 143 1.17 -14.28 0.31
CA LEU A 143 1.04 -13.09 1.14
C LEU A 143 0.28 -11.99 0.40
N THR A 144 0.67 -11.73 -0.85
CA THR A 144 0.06 -10.73 -1.70
C THR A 144 -1.40 -11.08 -2.00
N GLU A 145 -1.69 -12.33 -2.32
CA GLU A 145 -3.07 -12.81 -2.49
C GLU A 145 -3.91 -12.63 -1.21
N THR A 146 -3.31 -12.90 -0.05
CA THR A 146 -3.96 -12.75 1.26
C THR A 146 -4.30 -11.29 1.55
N LEU A 147 -3.36 -10.36 1.36
CA LEU A 147 -3.57 -8.92 1.59
C LEU A 147 -4.72 -8.39 0.76
N PHE A 148 -4.71 -8.76 -0.52
CA PHE A 148 -5.68 -8.29 -1.48
C PHE A 148 -7.08 -8.88 -1.20
N SER A 149 -7.17 -10.19 -0.95
CA SER A 149 -8.43 -10.86 -0.59
C SER A 149 -9.04 -10.29 0.69
N LYS A 150 -8.21 -10.01 1.70
CA LYS A 150 -8.68 -9.41 2.97
C LYS A 150 -9.21 -8.00 2.78
N ARG A 151 -8.57 -7.15 1.97
CA ARG A 151 -9.06 -5.80 1.68
C ARG A 151 -10.47 -5.85 1.10
N ARG A 152 -10.72 -6.72 0.12
CA ARG A 152 -12.05 -6.91 -0.48
C ARG A 152 -13.07 -7.38 0.56
N PHE A 153 -12.71 -8.41 1.33
CA PHE A 153 -13.59 -8.96 2.36
C PHE A 153 -14.00 -7.92 3.40
N ILE A 154 -13.06 -7.12 3.90
CA ILE A 154 -13.34 -6.05 4.86
C ILE A 154 -14.32 -5.01 4.30
N GLY A 155 -14.21 -4.71 3.00
CA GLY A 155 -15.12 -3.79 2.31
C GLY A 155 -16.57 -4.27 2.27
N SER A 156 -16.82 -5.58 2.30
CA SER A 156 -18.16 -6.18 2.25
C SER A 156 -18.77 -6.51 3.61
N LEU A 157 -18.08 -6.20 4.72
CA LEU A 157 -18.56 -6.56 6.06
C LEU A 157 -19.47 -5.49 6.67
N ASP A 158 -20.65 -5.91 7.13
CA ASP A 158 -21.59 -5.07 7.87
C ASP A 158 -21.39 -5.15 9.40
N ASP A 159 -20.89 -6.29 9.93
CA ASP A 159 -20.61 -6.45 11.36
C ASP A 159 -19.36 -5.65 11.77
N SER A 160 -19.56 -4.63 12.59
CA SER A 160 -18.50 -3.73 13.06
C SER A 160 -17.44 -4.43 13.93
N ASN A 161 -17.82 -5.36 14.81
CA ASN A 161 -16.84 -6.04 15.67
C ASN A 161 -15.99 -7.01 14.85
N TYR A 162 -16.62 -7.74 13.91
CA TYR A 162 -15.90 -8.65 13.04
C TYR A 162 -15.00 -7.89 12.04
N LYS A 163 -15.50 -6.79 11.47
CA LYS A 163 -14.69 -5.89 10.63
C LYS A 163 -13.46 -5.36 11.38
N ALA A 164 -13.60 -5.00 12.66
CA ALA A 164 -12.47 -4.59 13.50
C ALA A 164 -11.44 -5.73 13.69
N THR A 165 -11.88 -6.97 13.86
CA THR A 165 -10.99 -8.14 13.91
C THR A 165 -10.26 -8.35 12.57
N GLN A 166 -10.98 -8.26 11.45
CA GLN A 166 -10.37 -8.42 10.13
C GLN A 166 -9.37 -7.30 9.81
N LEU A 167 -9.60 -6.07 10.28
CA LEU A 167 -8.63 -4.98 10.19
C LEU A 167 -7.35 -5.27 11.00
N GLN A 168 -7.47 -5.82 12.21
CA GLN A 168 -6.31 -6.24 13.01
C GLN A 168 -5.49 -7.32 12.29
N GLU A 169 -6.16 -8.30 11.68
CA GLU A 169 -5.51 -9.32 10.87
C GLU A 169 -4.85 -8.74 9.62
N LEU A 170 -5.51 -7.82 8.91
CA LEU A 170 -4.92 -7.15 7.74
C LEU A 170 -3.63 -6.43 8.12
N LEU A 171 -3.61 -5.71 9.24
CA LEU A 171 -2.40 -5.05 9.75
C LEU A 171 -1.29 -6.07 10.01
N TYR A 172 -1.60 -7.19 10.65
CA TYR A 172 -0.63 -8.26 10.90
C TYR A 172 -0.02 -8.80 9.60
N TRP A 173 -0.84 -9.15 8.60
CA TRP A 173 -0.36 -9.65 7.32
C TRP A 173 0.45 -8.60 6.57
N ALA A 174 -0.01 -7.35 6.56
CA ALA A 174 0.72 -6.27 5.92
C ALA A 174 2.10 -6.10 6.56
N ASP A 175 2.16 -6.16 7.90
CA ASP A 175 3.38 -6.09 8.69
C ASP A 175 4.37 -7.23 8.43
N LEU A 176 3.91 -8.42 7.99
CA LEU A 176 4.78 -9.54 7.59
C LEU A 176 5.62 -9.18 6.36
N SER A 177 5.07 -8.39 5.42
CA SER A 177 5.82 -7.86 4.27
C SER A 177 6.99 -6.97 4.72
N PHE A 178 6.95 -6.50 5.98
CA PHE A 178 7.96 -5.69 6.64
C PHE A 178 8.62 -6.42 7.83
N ASN A 179 8.49 -7.74 7.93
CA ASN A 179 9.17 -8.50 8.99
C ASN A 179 10.67 -8.56 8.70
N GLY A 180 11.43 -7.99 9.64
CA GLY A 180 12.78 -7.53 9.38
C GLY A 180 12.73 -6.25 8.55
N TYR A 181 12.60 -5.08 9.21
CA TYR A 181 13.08 -3.79 8.70
C TYR A 181 14.59 -3.90 8.50
N SER A 182 14.95 -4.70 7.52
CA SER A 182 16.28 -5.07 7.09
C SER A 182 16.65 -4.14 5.96
N SER A 183 17.93 -4.09 5.65
CA SER A 183 18.45 -3.43 4.47
C SER A 183 17.65 -3.76 3.19
N LYS A 184 17.03 -4.95 3.08
CA LYS A 184 16.19 -5.35 1.92
C LYS A 184 15.00 -4.41 1.70
N PHE A 185 14.16 -4.14 2.70
CA PHE A 185 12.98 -3.27 2.52
C PHE A 185 13.37 -1.86 2.05
N LEU A 186 14.45 -1.33 2.64
CA LEU A 186 14.96 -0.01 2.32
C LEU A 186 15.58 0.02 0.93
N LYS A 187 16.26 -1.06 0.54
CA LYS A 187 16.76 -1.22 -0.81
C LYS A 187 15.62 -1.23 -1.83
N ILE A 188 14.50 -1.91 -1.57
CA ILE A 188 13.36 -1.94 -2.50
C ILE A 188 12.79 -0.53 -2.66
N MET A 189 12.63 0.22 -1.56
CA MET A 189 12.17 1.61 -1.63
C MET A 189 13.15 2.53 -2.38
N VAL A 190 14.45 2.36 -2.18
CA VAL A 190 15.48 3.09 -2.93
C VAL A 190 15.39 2.74 -4.41
N SER A 191 15.22 1.46 -4.75
CA SER A 191 15.07 0.99 -6.14
C SER A 191 13.85 1.64 -6.81
N ILE A 192 12.68 1.61 -6.15
CA ILE A 192 11.46 2.28 -6.62
C ILE A 192 11.70 3.79 -6.80
N PHE A 193 12.35 4.44 -5.85
CA PHE A 193 12.69 5.86 -5.93
C PHE A 193 13.55 6.16 -7.16
N LEU A 194 14.65 5.41 -7.34
CA LEU A 194 15.60 5.58 -8.43
C LEU A 194 14.99 5.29 -9.81
N GLU A 195 14.08 4.32 -9.90
CA GLU A 195 13.29 4.03 -11.10
C GLU A 195 12.40 5.23 -11.45
N ASN A 196 11.67 5.77 -10.48
CA ASN A 196 10.79 6.93 -10.66
C ASN A 196 11.53 8.18 -11.13
N ILE A 197 12.76 8.41 -10.67
CA ILE A 197 13.60 9.53 -11.14
C ILE A 197 14.44 9.18 -12.37
N LYS A 198 14.15 8.06 -13.06
CA LYS A 198 14.81 7.58 -14.28
C LYS A 198 16.33 7.44 -14.18
N LYS A 199 16.86 7.19 -12.97
CA LYS A 199 18.30 6.97 -12.75
C LYS A 199 18.70 5.50 -12.86
N LEU A 200 17.81 4.59 -12.49
CA LEU A 200 18.09 3.15 -12.44
C LEU A 200 18.13 2.49 -13.84
N VAL A 201 17.33 3.01 -14.78
CA VAL A 201 17.22 2.50 -16.16
C VAL A 201 18.39 2.96 -17.05
N ASN A 202 19.11 4.00 -16.65
CA ASN A 202 20.14 4.66 -17.46
C ASN A 202 21.58 4.46 -16.94
N ASP A 203 21.77 3.71 -15.85
CA ASP A 203 23.10 3.46 -15.28
C ASP A 203 23.63 2.06 -15.66
N PRO A 204 24.63 1.97 -16.55
CA PRO A 204 25.21 0.69 -16.97
C PRO A 204 26.00 -0.03 -15.86
N ASN A 205 26.30 0.63 -14.73
CA ASN A 205 26.99 0.04 -13.57
C ASN A 205 26.02 -0.36 -12.44
N ASN A 206 24.72 -0.36 -12.72
CA ASN A 206 23.69 -0.63 -11.75
C ASN A 206 23.72 -2.09 -11.25
N ASN A 207 24.27 -2.29 -10.04
CA ASN A 207 24.30 -3.58 -9.34
C ASN A 207 23.08 -3.81 -8.44
N PHE A 208 22.01 -3.02 -8.58
CA PHE A 208 20.81 -3.13 -7.76
C PHE A 208 19.95 -4.31 -8.25
N ASN A 209 20.28 -5.48 -7.72
CA ASN A 209 19.75 -6.77 -8.18
C ASN A 209 18.48 -7.18 -7.40
N GLU A 210 17.59 -6.23 -7.11
CA GLU A 210 16.31 -6.55 -6.47
C GLU A 210 15.26 -6.88 -7.53
N SER A 211 14.54 -7.98 -7.30
CA SER A 211 13.58 -8.48 -8.27
C SER A 211 12.40 -7.51 -8.41
N VAL A 212 11.92 -7.32 -9.63
CA VAL A 212 10.67 -6.60 -9.91
C VAL A 212 9.50 -7.18 -9.09
N GLU A 213 9.56 -8.48 -8.77
CA GLU A 213 8.60 -9.18 -7.89
C GLU A 213 8.57 -8.59 -6.46
N ASP A 214 9.72 -8.23 -5.89
CA ASP A 214 9.81 -7.61 -4.57
C ASP A 214 9.21 -6.19 -4.53
N HIS A 215 9.23 -5.45 -5.67
CA HIS A 215 8.57 -4.15 -5.79
C HIS A 215 7.05 -4.29 -5.66
N TYR A 216 6.44 -5.21 -6.39
CA TYR A 216 4.99 -5.43 -6.38
C TYR A 216 4.49 -5.80 -4.98
N LYS A 217 5.17 -6.74 -4.32
CA LYS A 217 4.84 -7.18 -2.96
C LYS A 217 4.84 -6.02 -1.99
N LEU A 218 5.89 -5.18 -2.05
CA LEU A 218 5.98 -4.04 -1.19
C LEU A 218 4.85 -3.05 -1.45
N LEU A 219 4.65 -2.64 -2.69
CA LEU A 219 3.64 -1.62 -3.03
C LEU A 219 2.22 -2.09 -2.68
N LEU A 220 1.92 -3.39 -2.86
CA LEU A 220 0.63 -3.98 -2.45
C LEU A 220 0.45 -4.00 -0.93
N ALA A 221 1.52 -4.24 -0.18
CA ALA A 221 1.50 -4.11 1.27
C ALA A 221 1.29 -2.66 1.72
N ILE A 222 1.90 -1.70 1.03
CA ILE A 222 1.68 -0.26 1.29
C ILE A 222 0.23 0.12 0.98
N ASP A 223 -0.36 -0.37 -0.11
CA ASP A 223 -1.78 -0.15 -0.41
C ASP A 223 -2.71 -0.78 0.62
N ALA A 224 -2.38 -1.97 1.13
CA ALA A 224 -3.12 -2.58 2.22
C ALA A 224 -3.07 -1.74 3.52
N LEU A 225 -1.91 -1.16 3.84
CA LEU A 225 -1.75 -0.27 5.01
C LEU A 225 -2.47 1.07 4.82
N ALA A 226 -2.45 1.63 3.61
CA ALA A 226 -3.17 2.86 3.29
C ALA A 226 -4.69 2.64 3.45
N PHE A 227 -5.22 1.57 2.85
CA PHE A 227 -6.61 1.15 3.01
C PHE A 227 -6.96 0.91 4.49
N TYR A 228 -6.11 0.19 5.22
CA TYR A 228 -6.29 -0.03 6.65
C TYR A 228 -6.45 1.30 7.40
N SER A 229 -5.56 2.27 7.13
CA SER A 229 -5.60 3.57 7.81
C SER A 229 -6.87 4.36 7.51
N GLN A 230 -7.34 4.32 6.25
CA GLN A 230 -8.59 4.92 5.84
C GLN A 230 -9.77 4.29 6.57
N GLN A 231 -9.82 2.96 6.62
CA GLN A 231 -10.89 2.24 7.32
C GLN A 231 -10.90 2.55 8.82
N ILE A 232 -9.74 2.65 9.47
CA ILE A 232 -9.63 3.01 10.89
C ILE A 232 -10.10 4.45 11.15
N ASN A 233 -9.71 5.40 10.30
CA ASN A 233 -10.10 6.80 10.48
C ASN A 233 -11.60 6.97 10.28
N ASN A 234 -12.20 6.26 9.32
CA ASN A 234 -13.62 6.35 9.00
C ASN A 234 -14.50 5.35 9.80
N PHE A 235 -13.92 4.59 10.74
CA PHE A 235 -14.64 3.54 11.45
C PHE A 235 -15.68 4.10 12.44
N ASP A 236 -16.95 3.72 12.31
CA ASP A 236 -17.97 4.06 13.32
C ASP A 236 -17.77 3.24 14.60
N GLU A 237 -17.48 3.93 15.72
CA GLU A 237 -17.25 3.27 17.00
C GLU A 237 -18.54 2.90 17.73
N SER A 238 -19.71 3.38 17.31
CA SER A 238 -20.99 3.26 18.05
C SER A 238 -21.32 1.80 18.40
N LYS A 239 -21.17 0.89 17.42
CA LYS A 239 -21.50 -0.55 17.50
C LYS A 239 -20.36 -1.44 18.03
N LEU A 240 -19.24 -0.87 18.43
CA LEU A 240 -18.10 -1.64 18.93
C LEU A 240 -18.24 -2.01 20.41
N SER A 241 -17.74 -3.20 20.76
CA SER A 241 -17.50 -3.61 22.14
C SER A 241 -16.46 -2.69 22.83
N LEU A 242 -16.48 -2.63 24.17
CA LEU A 242 -15.61 -1.74 24.95
C LEU A 242 -14.12 -1.90 24.59
N PHE A 243 -13.62 -3.14 24.51
CA PHE A 243 -12.22 -3.39 24.16
C PHE A 243 -11.88 -2.97 22.74
N LYS A 244 -12.79 -3.16 21.77
CA LYS A 244 -12.58 -2.71 20.39
C LYS A 244 -12.64 -1.19 20.27
N LYS A 245 -13.47 -0.50 21.06
CA LYS A 245 -13.47 0.97 21.17
C LYS A 245 -12.12 1.49 21.69
N LEU A 246 -11.60 0.91 22.77
CA LEU A 246 -10.29 1.28 23.33
C LEU A 246 -9.15 1.04 22.33
N TRP A 247 -9.16 -0.11 21.65
CA TRP A 247 -8.22 -0.40 20.58
C TRP A 247 -8.31 0.63 19.45
N LEU A 248 -9.50 0.92 18.94
CA LEU A 248 -9.70 1.87 17.84
C LEU A 248 -9.19 3.26 18.18
N LYS A 249 -9.45 3.75 19.40
CA LYS A 249 -8.94 5.04 19.89
C LYS A 249 -7.42 5.08 19.96
N LYS A 250 -6.79 4.03 20.48
CA LYS A 250 -5.33 3.89 20.52
C LYS A 250 -4.74 3.88 19.11
N GLU A 251 -5.39 3.18 18.20
CA GLU A 251 -4.94 3.00 16.83
C GLU A 251 -5.06 4.28 16.00
N ARG A 252 -6.16 5.02 16.12
CA ARG A 252 -6.31 6.36 15.54
C ARG A 252 -5.22 7.31 16.03
N LYS A 253 -4.92 7.29 17.34
CA LYS A 253 -3.83 8.11 17.91
C LYS A 253 -2.47 7.71 17.34
N ARG A 254 -2.20 6.41 17.15
CA ARG A 254 -0.97 5.92 16.52
C ARG A 254 -0.87 6.42 15.07
N LEU A 255 -1.92 6.26 14.28
CA LEU A 255 -1.97 6.68 12.88
C LEU A 255 -1.80 8.19 12.73
N LEU A 256 -2.45 8.98 13.59
CA LEU A 256 -2.29 10.44 13.61
C LEU A 256 -0.85 10.86 13.89
N ASN A 257 -0.21 10.24 14.88
CA ASN A 257 1.14 10.63 15.30
C ASN A 257 2.25 10.11 14.38
N HIS A 258 2.01 9.00 13.68
CA HIS A 258 3.09 8.23 13.07
C HIS A 258 2.79 7.73 11.64
N GLY A 259 1.55 7.82 11.17
CA GLY A 259 1.16 7.35 9.84
C GLY A 259 1.08 5.83 9.71
N TYR A 260 0.63 5.35 8.54
CA TYR A 260 0.33 3.93 8.33
C TYR A 260 1.56 3.05 8.12
N LEU A 261 2.69 3.61 7.66
CA LEU A 261 3.97 2.88 7.59
C LEU A 261 4.70 2.75 8.93
N SER A 262 4.22 3.41 9.99
CA SER A 262 4.82 3.20 11.30
C SER A 262 4.41 1.83 11.85
N LYS A 263 5.35 1.07 12.43
CA LYS A 263 4.97 0.13 13.47
C LYS A 263 5.01 0.91 14.77
N GLY A 264 3.88 1.02 15.47
CA GLY A 264 3.98 1.20 16.91
C GLY A 264 4.84 0.04 17.45
N LYS A 265 5.63 0.26 18.50
CA LYS A 265 6.10 -0.87 19.30
C LYS A 265 4.85 -1.60 19.79
N TRP A 266 4.39 -2.60 19.04
CA TRP A 266 3.34 -3.53 19.43
C TRP A 266 3.93 -4.64 20.31
N LEU A 267 4.87 -4.26 21.19
CA LEU A 267 5.49 -5.08 22.21
C LEU A 267 5.67 -4.20 23.45
N THR A 268 4.72 -4.35 24.38
CA THR A 268 4.92 -4.32 25.83
C THR A 268 5.75 -3.17 26.41
N SER A 269 5.11 -2.04 26.73
CA SER A 269 5.47 -1.23 27.92
C SER A 269 4.36 -0.25 28.32
N SER A 270 3.08 -0.66 28.23
CA SER A 270 2.01 -0.02 29.01
C SER A 270 1.79 -0.72 30.36
N VAL A 271 2.83 -1.40 30.83
CA VAL A 271 3.04 -1.74 32.24
C VAL A 271 4.38 -1.10 32.61
N THR A 272 4.39 -0.41 33.75
CA THR A 272 5.51 0.27 34.41
C THR A 272 6.14 1.48 33.70
N LYS A 273 5.47 2.63 33.82
CA LYS A 273 5.99 3.83 34.52
C LYS A 273 5.10 5.02 34.20
N GLU A 274 4.07 5.22 35.00
CA GLU A 274 3.65 6.52 35.53
C GLU A 274 2.44 6.29 36.45
N GLY A 275 2.51 6.90 37.63
CA GLY A 275 1.80 6.47 38.82
C GLY A 275 0.28 6.61 38.77
N MET A 276 -0.37 5.60 39.34
CA MET A 276 -1.65 5.58 40.07
C MET A 276 -1.63 4.17 40.70
N GLY A 277 -1.51 3.97 42.01
CA GLY A 277 -2.36 4.56 43.04
C GLY A 277 -3.79 4.02 42.86
N PHE A 278 -4.26 3.26 43.84
CA PHE A 278 -5.60 2.65 44.01
C PHE A 278 -5.77 1.21 43.47
N ILE A 279 -5.65 0.19 44.33
CA ILE A 279 -6.65 -0.37 45.30
C ILE A 279 -7.80 -1.06 44.56
N PHE A 280 -7.86 -2.40 44.62
CA PHE A 280 -8.87 -3.17 45.37
C PHE A 280 -8.26 -4.55 45.74
N SER A 281 -8.69 -5.03 46.92
CA SER A 281 -8.24 -6.16 47.73
C SER A 281 -7.83 -7.44 47.01
#